data_AF-A0A7V4GDK7-F1
#
_entry.id   AF-A0A7V4GDK7-F1
#
_cell.length_a   1.000
_cell.length_b   1.000
_cell.length_c   1.000
_cell.angle_alpha   90.00
_cell.angle_beta   90.00
_cell.angle_gamma   90.00
#
_symmetry.space_group_name_H-M   'P 1'
#
loop_
_entity.id
_entity.type
_entity.pdbx_description
1 polymer ?
#
loop_
_entity_poly.entity_id
_entity_poly.type
_entity_poly.pdbx_seq_one_letter_code
_entity_poly.pdbx_strand_id
1 'polypeptide(L)'
;MRWLTGPILGLALATAGACGDDDTTPDADAGDTGGDDGGGSGVLYETCPTTCATPPTCARGQIRTCCVCIDPPTARAGRTACGIMSEYCDEAPVDPVNTACLQPSGFPAPPPPDPPTVTVRGVVDVYGNGNSAAGGNITVEYYRMAADGSLGALLDSDEATLAACEDSRLPAPFETGLEATCCPGPCQELMPDTEDCTPTSGDCRALWYYEVTGIPTSTPLILHTRGNPAFWKDLYYSNVFFFPEDVTAEGYVFYRAKTLSVDDWRAIPATAGDFDGIASGYGAVAGEIHDCDNVKIYNATVGVNPAAGTFAYFNGVEAKPYPDTLRSSTNSDGLYAALEIAPGPARVSAVALVGDDLVNLGWWDAHVFPDALTVVTIRGTRPTQVPTP
;
A
#
# COMPACT_ATOMS: atom_id res chain seq x y z
N MET A 1 10.02 2.31 -17.28
CA MET A 1 10.82 2.57 -16.06
C MET A 1 11.99 3.45 -16.42
N ARG A 2 11.96 4.73 -16.03
CA ARG A 2 12.90 5.74 -16.53
C ARG A 2 14.28 5.58 -15.89
N TRP A 3 15.17 4.91 -16.59
CA TRP A 3 16.59 5.21 -16.57
C TRP A 3 16.84 6.36 -17.54
N LEU A 4 17.24 7.53 -17.04
CA LEU A 4 17.88 8.58 -17.86
C LEU A 4 19.04 9.19 -17.07
N THR A 5 20.23 8.74 -17.44
CA THR A 5 21.53 9.36 -17.14
C THR A 5 21.67 10.72 -17.84
N GLY A 6 22.21 11.74 -17.16
CA GLY A 6 22.97 12.81 -17.82
C GLY A 6 22.93 14.20 -17.15
N PRO A 7 24.07 14.90 -17.00
CA PRO A 7 24.27 15.92 -15.96
C PRO A 7 24.09 17.36 -16.46
N ILE A 8 23.57 18.26 -15.61
CA ILE A 8 23.80 19.72 -15.71
C ILE A 8 23.76 20.31 -14.29
N LEU A 9 24.94 20.56 -13.68
CA LEU A 9 25.06 21.43 -12.50
C LEU A 9 25.57 22.79 -12.97
N GLY A 10 24.64 23.72 -13.17
CA GLY A 10 24.90 25.14 -13.33
C GLY A 10 24.94 25.82 -11.97
N LEU A 11 25.98 26.62 -11.76
CA LEU A 11 26.36 27.32 -10.54
C LEU A 11 25.53 28.62 -10.34
N ALA A 12 25.34 28.96 -9.05
CA ALA A 12 24.93 30.26 -8.46
C ALA A 12 23.40 30.56 -8.45
N LEU A 13 22.82 31.24 -7.46
CA LEU A 13 23.29 32.34 -6.60
C LEU A 13 22.46 32.39 -5.30
N ALA A 14 23.05 32.83 -4.19
CA ALA A 14 22.34 33.13 -2.94
C ALA A 14 21.73 34.54 -2.96
N THR A 15 20.57 34.73 -2.32
CA THR A 15 20.21 35.99 -1.63
C THR A 15 19.19 35.71 -0.53
N ALA A 16 19.51 36.20 0.67
CA ALA A 16 18.61 36.34 1.81
C ALA A 16 17.61 37.50 1.57
N GLY A 17 16.44 37.41 2.18
CA GLY A 17 15.46 38.49 2.26
C GLY A 17 14.48 38.23 3.40
N ALA A 18 14.68 38.92 4.52
CA ALA A 18 13.76 39.04 5.64
C ALA A 18 12.86 40.28 5.46
N CYS A 19 11.62 40.18 5.90
CA CYS A 19 10.69 41.19 6.48
C CYS A 19 9.41 40.38 6.80
N GLY A 20 8.80 40.34 7.99
CA GLY A 20 8.60 41.41 8.98
C GLY A 20 7.27 42.10 8.67
N ASP A 21 6.22 41.80 9.45
CA ASP A 21 5.24 42.79 9.92
C ASP A 21 4.30 42.18 10.97
N ASP A 22 4.27 42.85 12.12
CA ASP A 22 3.34 42.68 13.25
C ASP A 22 2.00 43.35 12.92
N ASP A 23 0.88 42.66 13.12
CA ASP A 23 -0.42 43.33 13.21
C ASP A 23 -1.17 42.82 14.44
N THR A 24 -1.30 43.72 15.43
CA THR A 24 -2.05 43.51 16.67
C THR A 24 -3.35 44.28 16.58
N THR A 25 -4.46 43.58 16.32
CA THR A 25 -5.82 44.07 16.56
C THR A 25 -6.54 43.15 17.55
N PRO A 26 -6.97 43.66 18.71
CA PRO A 26 -7.80 42.89 19.64
C PRO A 26 -9.28 43.12 19.29
N ASP A 27 -9.92 42.12 18.70
CA ASP A 27 -11.39 42.09 18.61
C ASP A 27 -11.96 41.45 19.87
N ALA A 28 -12.74 42.26 20.58
CA ALA A 28 -13.61 41.83 21.65
C ALA A 28 -14.96 41.47 21.04
N ASP A 29 -15.36 40.20 21.13
CA ASP A 29 -16.76 39.85 20.98
C ASP A 29 -17.21 38.75 21.93
N ALA A 30 -18.45 38.93 22.35
CA ALA A 30 -19.06 38.30 23.51
C ALA A 30 -19.83 37.03 23.14
N GLY A 31 -19.68 36.01 24.00
CA GLY A 31 -20.77 35.11 24.36
C GLY A 31 -21.31 34.19 23.28
N ASP A 32 -20.56 33.14 22.96
CA ASP A 32 -21.14 31.87 22.54
C ASP A 32 -20.76 30.79 23.58
N THR A 33 -21.75 30.00 23.98
CA THR A 33 -21.63 28.93 24.99
C THR A 33 -21.99 27.56 24.40
N GLY A 34 -21.90 27.40 23.08
CA GLY A 34 -21.71 26.09 22.46
C GLY A 34 -20.29 25.60 22.73
N GLY A 35 -20.16 24.52 23.51
CA GLY A 35 -18.88 23.90 23.86
C GLY A 35 -18.08 23.53 22.62
N ASP A 36 -17.12 24.38 22.29
CA ASP A 36 -15.99 24.09 21.43
C ASP A 36 -14.99 23.31 22.29
N ASP A 37 -15.13 21.98 22.31
CA ASP A 37 -14.18 21.06 22.95
C ASP A 37 -12.87 21.02 22.14
N GLY A 38 -12.11 22.11 22.21
CA GLY A 38 -10.66 22.13 22.08
C GLY A 38 -10.11 22.07 20.66
N GLY A 39 -9.99 23.24 20.04
CA GLY A 39 -8.81 23.69 19.29
C GLY A 39 -8.12 22.63 18.45
N GLY A 40 -8.56 22.51 17.19
CA GLY A 40 -8.13 21.49 16.25
C GLY A 40 -6.63 21.24 16.21
N SER A 41 -6.22 20.07 16.71
CA SER A 41 -5.14 19.29 16.11
C SER A 41 -5.63 18.76 14.75
N GLY A 42 -6.08 19.67 13.88
CA GLY A 42 -6.68 19.34 12.60
C GLY A 42 -5.65 18.58 11.78
N VAL A 43 -6.04 17.43 11.27
CA VAL A 43 -5.22 16.71 10.31
C VAL A 43 -5.17 17.59 9.06
N LEU A 44 -3.97 17.99 8.66
CA LEU A 44 -3.79 18.76 7.44
C LEU A 44 -4.15 17.90 6.24
N TYR A 45 -4.92 18.49 5.32
CA TYR A 45 -5.27 17.94 4.00
C TYR A 45 -6.16 16.69 4.01
N GLU A 46 -7.33 16.79 4.64
CA GLU A 46 -8.37 15.77 4.47
C GLU A 46 -9.04 15.90 3.08
N THR A 47 -8.86 14.90 2.23
CA THR A 47 -9.53 14.80 0.92
C THR A 47 -10.78 13.93 0.94
N CYS A 48 -11.06 13.29 2.07
CA CYS A 48 -12.18 12.36 2.20
C CYS A 48 -13.54 13.06 2.25
N PRO A 49 -14.60 12.40 1.77
CA PRO A 49 -15.96 12.87 1.99
C PRO A 49 -16.24 12.94 3.50
N THR A 50 -16.85 14.05 3.92
CA THR A 50 -17.14 14.35 5.33
C THR A 50 -18.19 13.42 5.95
N THR A 51 -18.86 12.61 5.14
CA THR A 51 -19.92 11.70 5.59
C THR A 51 -19.52 10.24 5.42
N CYS A 52 -19.56 9.51 6.53
CA CYS A 52 -19.62 8.06 6.57
C CYS A 52 -21.03 7.64 6.97
N ALA A 53 -21.47 6.49 6.47
CA ALA A 53 -22.74 5.91 6.86
C ALA A 53 -22.82 5.67 8.38
N THR A 54 -21.71 5.26 9.00
CA THR A 54 -21.59 5.07 10.45
C THR A 54 -20.26 5.63 10.95
N PRO A 55 -20.22 6.90 11.44
CA PRO A 55 -19.00 7.47 12.01
C PRO A 55 -18.60 6.73 13.29
N PRO A 56 -17.32 6.36 13.46
CA PRO A 56 -16.88 5.72 14.69
C PRO A 56 -16.79 6.74 15.83
N THR A 57 -16.91 6.25 17.06
CA THR A 57 -16.56 7.01 18.27
C THR A 57 -15.14 6.67 18.66
N CYS A 58 -14.24 7.65 18.61
CA CYS A 58 -12.82 7.42 18.89
C CYS A 58 -12.54 7.42 20.38
N ALA A 59 -11.57 6.59 20.79
CA ALA A 59 -11.11 6.55 22.16
C ALA A 59 -10.39 7.86 22.54
N ARG A 60 -10.20 8.09 23.84
CA ARG A 60 -9.45 9.26 24.31
C ARG A 60 -8.02 9.23 23.77
N GLY A 61 -7.60 10.32 23.12
CA GLY A 61 -6.27 10.46 22.54
C GLY A 61 -6.18 10.03 21.08
N GLN A 62 -7.21 9.39 20.53
CA GLN A 62 -7.32 9.12 19.11
C GLN A 62 -7.83 10.35 18.36
N ILE A 63 -7.35 10.49 17.13
CA ILE A 63 -7.89 11.43 16.16
C ILE A 63 -8.92 10.72 15.28
N ARG A 64 -9.93 11.47 14.84
CA ARG A 64 -10.86 11.00 13.82
C ARG A 64 -10.53 11.66 12.50
N THR A 65 -10.13 10.86 11.51
CA THR A 65 -9.88 11.34 10.15
C THR A 65 -10.51 10.37 9.16
N CYS A 66 -11.16 10.91 8.13
CA CYS A 66 -11.82 10.10 7.10
C CYS A 66 -12.70 8.97 7.64
N CYS A 67 -13.43 9.22 8.73
CA CYS A 67 -14.29 8.23 9.39
C CYS A 67 -13.57 6.99 9.94
N VAL A 68 -12.31 7.17 10.32
CA VAL A 68 -11.46 6.18 10.97
C VAL A 68 -10.91 6.80 12.25
N CYS A 69 -10.81 6.00 13.31
CA CYS A 69 -10.11 6.40 14.53
C CYS A 69 -8.67 5.91 14.45
N ILE A 70 -7.71 6.80 14.67
CA ILE A 70 -6.29 6.51 14.56
C ILE A 70 -5.58 7.05 15.80
N ASP A 71 -4.63 6.27 16.33
CA ASP A 71 -3.70 6.78 17.34
C ASP A 71 -2.68 7.69 16.65
N PRO A 72 -2.54 8.98 17.06
CA PRO A 72 -1.63 9.89 16.38
C PRO A 72 -0.17 9.40 16.48
N PRO A 73 0.66 9.62 15.44
CA PRO A 73 2.06 9.22 15.46
C PRO A 73 2.82 9.98 16.56
N THR A 74 3.73 9.30 17.24
CA THR A 74 4.59 9.92 18.27
C THR A 74 5.98 10.28 17.75
N ALA A 75 6.29 9.92 16.51
CA ALA A 75 7.58 10.16 15.87
C ALA A 75 7.38 10.74 14.46
N ARG A 76 8.34 11.54 14.01
CA ARG A 76 8.35 12.08 12.64
C ARG A 76 8.48 10.95 11.63
N ALA A 77 7.68 11.02 10.58
CA ALA A 77 7.75 10.10 9.46
C ALA A 77 8.92 10.42 8.55
N GLY A 78 9.39 9.40 7.84
CA GLY A 78 10.43 9.55 6.83
C GLY A 78 10.34 8.49 5.75
N ARG A 79 11.17 8.66 4.73
CA ARG A 79 11.25 7.81 3.55
C ARG A 79 12.25 6.69 3.78
N THR A 80 11.90 5.49 3.32
CA THR A 80 12.76 4.32 3.49
C THR A 80 13.95 4.35 2.54
N ALA A 81 15.16 4.16 3.07
CA ALA A 81 16.39 4.13 2.28
C ALA A 81 16.51 2.83 1.45
N CYS A 82 17.01 2.94 0.22
CA CYS A 82 17.47 1.78 -0.53
C CYS A 82 18.70 1.19 0.16
N GLY A 83 18.71 -0.13 0.31
CA GLY A 83 19.69 -0.86 1.13
C GLY A 83 19.15 -1.30 2.50
N ILE A 84 18.03 -0.73 2.94
CA ILE A 84 17.21 -1.33 4.01
C ILE A 84 16.08 -2.17 3.39
N MET A 85 15.43 -1.61 2.38
CA MET A 85 14.46 -2.30 1.54
C MET A 85 14.98 -2.38 0.11
N SER A 86 14.61 -3.45 -0.60
CA SER A 86 14.92 -3.64 -2.01
C SER A 86 13.93 -2.89 -2.92
N GLU A 87 12.65 -2.85 -2.53
CA GLU A 87 11.58 -2.23 -3.32
C GLU A 87 10.99 -0.99 -2.65
N TYR A 88 10.58 -0.03 -3.49
CA TYR A 88 9.85 1.19 -3.09
C TYR A 88 10.62 2.01 -2.05
N CYS A 89 11.89 2.22 -2.33
CA CYS A 89 12.85 2.90 -1.48
C CYS A 89 13.41 4.16 -2.17
N ASP A 90 14.05 5.02 -1.38
CA ASP A 90 14.77 6.20 -1.83
C ASP A 90 16.28 5.93 -1.76
N GLU A 91 17.00 6.05 -2.88
CA GLU A 91 18.47 5.85 -2.92
C GLU A 91 19.23 6.87 -2.07
N ALA A 92 18.63 8.05 -1.86
CA ALA A 92 19.20 9.12 -1.08
C ALA A 92 18.07 9.79 -0.27
N PRO A 93 17.65 9.20 0.87
CA PRO A 93 16.61 9.76 1.71
C PRO A 93 17.14 11.01 2.42
N VAL A 94 17.20 12.10 1.69
CA VAL A 94 17.52 13.44 2.21
C VAL A 94 16.25 14.27 2.38
N ASP A 95 15.18 13.87 1.67
CA ASP A 95 13.94 14.63 1.59
C ASP A 95 12.89 14.15 2.61
N PRO A 96 12.06 15.08 3.12
CA PRO A 96 10.89 14.72 3.91
C PRO A 96 9.90 13.89 3.07
N VAL A 97 8.94 13.25 3.75
CA VAL A 97 7.83 12.54 3.10
C VAL A 97 7.19 13.45 2.04
N ASN A 98 7.13 12.98 0.78
CA ASN A 98 6.54 13.75 -0.31
C ASN A 98 5.00 13.68 -0.25
N THR A 99 4.37 14.82 0.07
CA THR A 99 2.90 14.95 0.18
C THR A 99 2.29 15.78 -0.96
N ALA A 100 3.04 16.07 -2.03
CA ALA A 100 2.62 16.99 -3.09
C ALA A 100 1.32 16.56 -3.78
N CYS A 101 1.12 15.26 -3.99
CA CYS A 101 -0.10 14.69 -4.59
C CYS A 101 -1.33 14.73 -3.66
N LEU A 102 -1.17 15.10 -2.39
CA LEU A 102 -2.26 15.26 -1.43
C LEU A 102 -2.82 16.70 -1.44
N GLN A 103 -2.20 17.58 -2.24
CA GLN A 103 -2.60 18.98 -2.41
C GLN A 103 -3.46 19.17 -3.66
N PRO A 104 -4.34 20.19 -3.70
CA PRO A 104 -5.13 20.51 -4.88
C PRO A 104 -4.32 20.67 -6.18
N SER A 105 -3.10 21.20 -6.08
CA SER A 105 -2.20 21.36 -7.23
C SER A 105 -1.57 20.06 -7.72
N GLY A 106 -1.58 19.01 -6.90
CA GLY A 106 -1.02 17.69 -7.21
C GLY A 106 -2.06 16.60 -7.40
N PHE A 107 -3.36 16.94 -7.35
CA PHE A 107 -4.41 15.96 -7.59
C PHE A 107 -4.35 15.43 -9.02
N PRO A 108 -4.52 14.10 -9.19
CA PRO A 108 -4.55 13.52 -10.53
C PRO A 108 -5.79 13.99 -11.30
N ALA A 109 -5.67 14.06 -12.62
CA ALA A 109 -6.79 14.42 -13.47
C ALA A 109 -7.95 13.43 -13.31
N PRO A 110 -9.22 13.87 -13.43
CA PRO A 110 -10.37 12.98 -13.47
C PRO A 110 -10.21 11.91 -14.57
N PRO A 111 -10.69 10.68 -14.36
CA PRO A 111 -10.64 9.65 -15.38
C PRO A 111 -11.40 10.09 -16.64
N PRO A 112 -10.94 9.72 -17.85
CA PRO A 112 -11.76 9.88 -19.05
C PRO A 112 -13.05 9.03 -18.93
N PRO A 113 -14.16 9.44 -19.58
CA PRO A 113 -15.43 8.70 -19.52
C PRO A 113 -15.33 7.28 -20.07
N ASP A 114 -14.46 7.06 -21.07
CA ASP A 114 -14.18 5.76 -21.67
C ASP A 114 -12.67 5.46 -21.59
N PRO A 115 -12.16 4.96 -20.45
CA PRO A 115 -10.75 4.64 -20.33
C PRO A 115 -10.33 3.53 -21.30
N PRO A 116 -9.15 3.65 -21.95
CA PRO A 116 -8.64 2.59 -22.80
C PRO A 116 -8.34 1.34 -21.98
N THR A 117 -8.42 0.17 -22.62
CA THR A 117 -8.06 -1.10 -22.01
C THR A 117 -6.62 -1.49 -22.34
N VAL A 118 -5.96 -2.21 -21.43
CA VAL A 118 -4.59 -2.69 -21.55
C VAL A 118 -4.50 -4.19 -21.25
N THR A 119 -3.37 -4.78 -21.59
CA THR A 119 -2.96 -6.08 -21.07
C THR A 119 -2.20 -5.87 -19.76
N VAL A 120 -2.56 -6.58 -18.70
CA VAL A 120 -1.78 -6.62 -17.46
C VAL A 120 -0.95 -7.89 -17.47
N ARG A 121 0.36 -7.73 -17.30
CA ARG A 121 1.32 -8.84 -17.19
C ARG A 121 1.97 -8.76 -15.84
N GLY A 122 2.32 -9.89 -15.27
CA GLY A 122 2.90 -9.87 -13.95
C GLY A 122 3.45 -11.19 -13.51
N VAL A 123 4.07 -11.13 -12.34
CA VAL A 123 4.39 -12.32 -11.56
C VAL A 123 3.49 -12.37 -10.33
N VAL A 124 3.19 -13.58 -9.88
CA VAL A 124 2.64 -13.85 -8.56
C VAL A 124 3.80 -14.25 -7.65
N ASP A 125 3.97 -13.45 -6.62
CA ASP A 125 4.96 -13.62 -5.56
C ASP A 125 4.31 -14.21 -4.31
N VAL A 126 5.07 -14.95 -3.50
CA VAL A 126 4.59 -15.47 -2.22
C VAL A 126 4.95 -14.49 -1.11
N TYR A 127 3.96 -14.05 -0.35
CA TYR A 127 4.21 -13.30 0.87
C TYR A 127 4.88 -14.22 1.92
N GLY A 128 5.97 -13.76 2.54
CA GLY A 128 6.63 -14.48 3.62
C GLY A 128 7.34 -15.77 3.19
N ASN A 129 7.21 -16.83 3.99
CA ASN A 129 8.00 -18.06 3.88
C ASN A 129 7.29 -19.19 3.11
N GLY A 130 6.16 -18.92 2.46
CA GLY A 130 5.42 -19.96 1.74
C GLY A 130 6.30 -20.60 0.66
N ASN A 131 6.42 -21.94 0.70
CA ASN A 131 7.16 -22.69 -0.31
C ASN A 131 6.41 -22.61 -1.64
N SER A 132 6.95 -21.86 -2.60
CA SER A 132 6.30 -21.66 -3.89
C SER A 132 6.10 -22.99 -4.63
N ALA A 133 7.01 -23.96 -4.54
CA ALA A 133 6.93 -25.19 -5.32
C ALA A 133 5.74 -26.12 -4.96
N ALA A 134 5.11 -25.96 -3.79
CA ALA A 134 4.13 -26.93 -3.28
C ALA A 134 2.65 -26.58 -3.60
N GLY A 135 2.35 -25.31 -3.87
CA GLY A 135 0.97 -24.85 -3.89
C GLY A 135 0.23 -25.02 -5.21
N GLY A 136 0.94 -24.98 -6.35
CA GLY A 136 0.37 -25.08 -7.71
C GLY A 136 -0.66 -24.00 -8.08
N ASN A 137 -0.85 -23.81 -9.39
CA ASN A 137 -1.87 -22.99 -10.09
C ASN A 137 -2.55 -21.90 -9.24
N ILE A 138 -2.02 -20.69 -9.31
CA ILE A 138 -2.65 -19.50 -8.72
C ILE A 138 -3.48 -18.84 -9.82
N THR A 139 -4.79 -18.73 -9.63
CA THR A 139 -5.65 -17.95 -10.51
C THR A 139 -5.56 -16.47 -10.13
N VAL A 140 -5.40 -15.62 -11.13
CA VAL A 140 -5.35 -14.17 -11.00
C VAL A 140 -6.58 -13.59 -11.72
N GLU A 141 -7.43 -12.89 -10.99
CA GLU A 141 -8.72 -12.39 -11.48
C GLU A 141 -8.79 -10.87 -11.28
N TYR A 142 -9.24 -10.14 -12.30
CA TYR A 142 -9.46 -8.69 -12.21
C TYR A 142 -10.95 -8.38 -12.23
N TYR A 143 -11.41 -7.63 -11.24
CA TYR A 143 -12.79 -7.18 -11.11
C TYR A 143 -12.86 -5.66 -11.18
N ARG A 144 -13.98 -5.13 -11.70
CA ARG A 144 -14.36 -3.75 -11.37
C ARG A 144 -14.66 -3.67 -9.88
N MET A 145 -14.25 -2.58 -9.24
CA MET A 145 -14.67 -2.28 -7.87
C MET A 145 -16.10 -1.70 -7.87
N ALA A 146 -16.95 -2.20 -6.96
CA ALA A 146 -18.26 -1.61 -6.69
C ALA A 146 -18.13 -0.38 -5.77
N ALA A 147 -19.18 0.44 -5.67
CA ALA A 147 -19.16 1.69 -4.91
C ALA A 147 -18.90 1.51 -3.39
N ASP A 148 -19.19 0.32 -2.84
CA ASP A 148 -18.94 -0.04 -1.45
C ASP A 148 -17.61 -0.79 -1.23
N GLY A 149 -16.73 -0.79 -2.25
CA GLY A 149 -15.46 -1.49 -2.24
C GLY A 149 -15.55 -3.00 -2.50
N SER A 150 -16.75 -3.55 -2.73
CA SER A 150 -16.93 -5.00 -3.01
C SER A 150 -16.60 -5.36 -4.46
N LEU A 151 -16.61 -6.67 -4.77
CA LEU A 151 -16.41 -7.17 -6.13
C LEU A 151 -17.59 -6.76 -7.03
N GLY A 152 -17.26 -6.09 -8.13
CA GLY A 152 -18.16 -5.83 -9.25
C GLY A 152 -18.07 -6.92 -10.31
N ALA A 153 -18.20 -6.52 -11.58
CA ALA A 153 -18.08 -7.45 -12.71
C ALA A 153 -16.64 -7.97 -12.84
N LEU A 154 -16.48 -9.29 -12.98
CA LEU A 154 -15.25 -9.91 -13.45
C LEU A 154 -14.95 -9.39 -14.86
N LEU A 155 -13.74 -8.89 -15.06
CA LEU A 155 -13.27 -8.39 -16.35
C LEU A 155 -12.63 -9.53 -17.15
N ASP A 156 -11.62 -10.16 -16.56
CA ASP A 156 -10.86 -11.25 -17.15
C ASP A 156 -10.04 -11.98 -16.05
N SER A 157 -9.51 -13.15 -16.38
CA SER A 157 -8.76 -14.01 -15.45
C SER A 157 -7.71 -14.85 -16.17
N ASP A 158 -6.63 -15.18 -15.49
CA ASP A 158 -5.60 -16.09 -16.00
C ASP A 158 -5.12 -17.06 -14.91
N GLU A 159 -4.60 -18.23 -15.32
CA GLU A 159 -3.91 -19.16 -14.43
C GLU A 159 -2.41 -18.90 -14.49
N ALA A 160 -1.84 -18.45 -13.39
CA ALA A 160 -0.42 -18.16 -13.32
C ALA A 160 0.40 -19.46 -13.42
N THR A 161 1.34 -19.53 -14.37
CA THR A 161 2.18 -20.71 -14.59
C THR A 161 3.66 -20.39 -14.59
N LEU A 162 4.48 -21.37 -14.19
CA LEU A 162 5.93 -21.27 -14.26
C LEU A 162 6.42 -21.33 -15.72
N ALA A 163 5.77 -22.15 -16.54
CA ALA A 163 6.15 -22.35 -17.95
C ALA A 163 5.96 -21.08 -18.80
N ALA A 164 4.87 -20.32 -18.58
CA ALA A 164 4.67 -19.05 -19.27
C ALA A 164 5.75 -18.03 -18.91
N CYS A 165 6.31 -18.15 -17.71
CA CYS A 165 7.32 -17.23 -17.23
C CYS A 165 8.68 -17.45 -17.95
N GLU A 166 9.09 -18.69 -18.21
CA GLU A 166 10.33 -18.99 -18.96
C GLU A 166 10.28 -18.54 -20.43
N ASP A 167 9.08 -18.49 -21.02
CA ASP A 167 8.84 -17.98 -22.40
C ASP A 167 8.57 -16.46 -22.42
N SER A 168 8.25 -15.89 -21.26
CA SER A 168 7.89 -14.48 -21.18
C SER A 168 9.10 -13.60 -21.48
N ARG A 169 8.96 -12.71 -22.46
CA ARG A 169 9.90 -11.60 -22.71
C ARG A 169 9.72 -10.51 -21.65
N LEU A 170 9.59 -10.90 -20.38
CA LEU A 170 9.55 -9.94 -19.30
C LEU A 170 10.74 -9.00 -19.47
N PRO A 171 10.56 -7.70 -19.21
CA PRO A 171 11.72 -6.87 -19.01
C PRO A 171 12.60 -7.56 -17.95
N ALA A 172 13.89 -7.28 -17.92
CA ALA A 172 14.82 -7.88 -16.96
C ALA A 172 14.89 -7.16 -15.58
N PRO A 173 13.89 -6.40 -15.05
CA PRO A 173 14.13 -5.51 -13.92
C PRO A 173 14.04 -6.23 -12.57
N PHE A 174 13.85 -7.56 -12.54
CA PHE A 174 13.75 -8.33 -11.29
C PHE A 174 15.10 -8.80 -10.76
N GLU A 175 16.18 -8.50 -11.48
CA GLU A 175 17.50 -8.92 -11.06
C GLU A 175 18.34 -7.66 -10.82
N THR A 176 18.58 -7.36 -9.55
CA THR A 176 19.89 -6.78 -9.23
C THR A 176 20.97 -7.71 -9.80
N GLY A 177 22.13 -7.18 -10.21
CA GLY A 177 23.17 -8.03 -10.81
C GLY A 177 23.61 -9.21 -9.93
N LEU A 178 23.34 -9.15 -8.62
CA LEU A 178 23.51 -10.25 -7.68
C LEU A 178 22.42 -11.32 -7.84
N GLU A 179 21.13 -10.97 -7.85
CA GLU A 179 20.02 -11.92 -8.06
C GLU A 179 20.15 -12.68 -9.38
N ALA A 180 20.53 -12.00 -10.47
CA ALA A 180 20.83 -12.63 -11.76
C ALA A 180 21.85 -13.76 -11.68
N THR A 181 22.81 -13.59 -10.77
CA THR A 181 23.90 -14.54 -10.55
C THR A 181 23.45 -15.69 -9.67
N CYS A 182 22.63 -15.43 -8.64
CA CYS A 182 22.21 -16.44 -7.67
C CYS A 182 21.06 -17.31 -8.18
N CYS A 183 20.11 -16.71 -8.89
CA CYS A 183 18.86 -17.31 -9.32
C CYS A 183 18.68 -17.15 -10.82
N PRO A 184 19.47 -17.87 -11.63
CA PRO A 184 19.47 -17.70 -13.08
C PRO A 184 18.15 -18.21 -13.66
N GLY A 185 17.22 -17.29 -13.91
CA GLY A 185 15.96 -17.57 -14.58
C GLY A 185 15.01 -16.39 -14.46
N PRO A 186 14.20 -16.10 -15.50
CA PRO A 186 13.33 -14.91 -15.54
C PRO A 186 12.22 -14.88 -14.47
N CYS A 187 12.16 -15.93 -13.64
CA CYS A 187 11.04 -16.31 -12.78
C CYS A 187 11.55 -16.88 -11.46
N GLN A 188 12.79 -16.56 -11.12
CA GLN A 188 13.36 -16.91 -9.85
C GLN A 188 13.72 -15.62 -9.14
N GLU A 189 13.44 -15.60 -7.85
CA GLU A 189 13.86 -14.52 -6.98
C GLU A 189 14.71 -15.13 -5.88
N LEU A 190 15.77 -14.42 -5.50
CA LEU A 190 16.55 -14.79 -4.33
C LEU A 190 15.66 -14.70 -3.10
N MET A 191 15.66 -15.74 -2.28
CA MET A 191 14.98 -15.69 -1.01
C MET A 191 15.62 -14.59 -0.17
N PRO A 192 14.83 -13.67 0.37
CA PRO A 192 15.33 -12.44 0.98
C PRO A 192 16.19 -12.64 2.26
N ASP A 193 16.28 -13.87 2.80
CA ASP A 193 17.19 -14.23 3.89
C ASP A 193 18.55 -14.81 3.44
N THR A 194 18.83 -14.78 2.13
CA THR A 194 20.10 -15.26 1.55
C THR A 194 21.09 -14.11 1.37
N GLU A 195 21.96 -13.90 2.36
CA GLU A 195 23.01 -12.86 2.28
C GLU A 195 24.22 -13.28 1.42
N ASP A 196 24.50 -14.58 1.34
CA ASP A 196 25.64 -15.13 0.60
C ASP A 196 25.16 -15.85 -0.66
N CYS A 197 25.46 -15.26 -1.82
CA CYS A 197 25.24 -15.84 -3.15
C CYS A 197 26.23 -16.99 -3.44
N THR A 198 26.33 -17.97 -2.53
CA THR A 198 26.91 -19.26 -2.87
C THR A 198 25.86 -20.02 -3.69
N PRO A 199 26.18 -20.50 -4.90
CA PRO A 199 25.21 -21.08 -5.82
C PRO A 199 24.69 -22.42 -5.31
N THR A 200 23.75 -22.37 -4.38
CA THR A 200 22.90 -23.49 -3.99
C THR A 200 21.51 -23.23 -4.53
N SER A 201 20.96 -24.22 -5.25
CA SER A 201 19.63 -24.13 -5.88
C SER A 201 18.47 -24.06 -4.87
N GLY A 202 18.75 -24.00 -3.57
CA GLY A 202 17.76 -23.93 -2.50
C GLY A 202 17.37 -22.52 -2.11
N ASP A 203 18.14 -21.52 -2.55
CA ASP A 203 17.99 -20.12 -2.13
C ASP A 203 17.09 -19.32 -3.09
N CYS A 204 16.59 -19.97 -4.14
CA CYS A 204 15.75 -19.35 -5.15
C CYS A 204 14.32 -19.86 -5.01
N ARG A 205 13.37 -18.94 -5.01
CA ARG A 205 11.94 -19.28 -5.09
C ARG A 205 11.41 -19.02 -6.48
N ALA A 206 10.56 -19.94 -6.95
CA ALA A 206 9.85 -19.76 -8.21
C ALA A 206 8.76 -18.69 -8.10
N LEU A 207 8.67 -17.84 -9.11
CA LEU A 207 7.60 -16.90 -9.36
C LEU A 207 6.72 -17.45 -10.50
N TRP A 208 5.42 -17.17 -10.47
CA TRP A 208 4.50 -17.60 -11.54
C TRP A 208 4.08 -16.42 -12.39
N TYR A 209 4.03 -16.59 -13.71
CA TYR A 209 3.62 -15.53 -14.61
C TYR A 209 2.14 -15.63 -14.96
N TYR A 210 1.49 -14.46 -15.07
CA TYR A 210 0.13 -14.34 -15.57
C TYR A 210 0.01 -13.19 -16.60
N GLU A 211 -0.96 -13.31 -17.50
CA GLU A 211 -1.34 -12.30 -18.48
C GLU A 211 -2.86 -12.19 -18.59
N VAL A 212 -3.40 -11.02 -18.26
CA VAL A 212 -4.85 -10.74 -18.30
C VAL A 212 -5.11 -9.58 -19.25
N THR A 213 -6.14 -9.68 -20.10
CA THR A 213 -6.41 -8.70 -21.16
C THR A 213 -7.67 -7.87 -20.88
N GLY A 214 -7.85 -6.78 -21.63
CA GLY A 214 -9.09 -6.00 -21.55
C GLY A 214 -9.28 -5.20 -20.26
N ILE A 215 -8.19 -4.95 -19.51
CA ILE A 215 -8.27 -4.27 -18.22
C ILE A 215 -8.31 -2.76 -18.43
N PRO A 216 -9.35 -2.05 -17.97
CA PRO A 216 -9.46 -0.60 -18.20
C PRO A 216 -8.45 0.14 -17.33
N THR A 217 -7.76 1.12 -17.92
CA THR A 217 -6.97 2.10 -17.16
C THR A 217 -7.89 3.09 -16.47
N SER A 218 -7.32 3.98 -15.63
CA SER A 218 -8.03 5.05 -14.94
C SER A 218 -9.30 4.60 -14.20
N THR A 219 -9.36 3.33 -13.79
CA THR A 219 -10.54 2.70 -13.19
C THR A 219 -10.12 2.02 -11.89
N PRO A 220 -10.87 2.15 -10.79
CA PRO A 220 -10.66 1.35 -9.59
C PRO A 220 -10.94 -0.13 -9.86
N LEU A 221 -9.98 -0.98 -9.55
CA LEU A 221 -10.01 -2.42 -9.78
C LEU A 221 -9.76 -3.17 -8.47
N ILE A 222 -10.30 -4.38 -8.41
CA ILE A 222 -9.90 -5.38 -7.41
C ILE A 222 -9.13 -6.49 -8.13
N LEU A 223 -7.91 -6.75 -7.67
CA LEU A 223 -7.18 -7.95 -8.07
C LEU A 223 -7.40 -9.02 -7.01
N HIS A 224 -7.80 -10.21 -7.44
CA HIS A 224 -7.97 -11.37 -6.59
C HIS A 224 -6.96 -12.45 -6.98
N THR A 225 -6.18 -12.92 -6.01
CA THR A 225 -5.35 -14.12 -6.17
C THR A 225 -5.91 -15.24 -5.31
N ARG A 226 -6.08 -16.41 -5.92
CA ARG A 226 -6.54 -17.63 -5.24
C ARG A 226 -5.87 -18.87 -5.80
N GLY A 227 -5.84 -19.94 -5.03
CA GLY A 227 -5.28 -21.21 -5.49
C GLY A 227 -5.83 -22.38 -4.68
N ASN A 228 -5.05 -23.45 -4.52
CA ASN A 228 -5.43 -24.56 -3.66
C ASN A 228 -5.65 -24.08 -2.21
N PRO A 229 -6.88 -24.14 -1.66
CA PRO A 229 -7.19 -23.59 -0.33
C PRO A 229 -6.52 -24.33 0.84
N ALA A 230 -5.92 -25.49 0.57
CA ALA A 230 -5.08 -26.19 1.55
C ALA A 230 -3.70 -25.50 1.73
N PHE A 231 -3.26 -24.70 0.76
CA PHE A 231 -1.96 -24.04 0.74
C PHE A 231 -2.06 -22.52 0.70
N TRP A 232 -3.02 -21.99 -0.05
CA TRP A 232 -3.18 -20.57 -0.30
C TRP A 232 -4.43 -20.01 0.36
N LYS A 233 -4.34 -18.77 0.81
CA LYS A 233 -5.48 -17.95 1.20
C LYS A 233 -5.81 -16.97 0.09
N ASP A 234 -7.11 -16.75 -0.10
CA ASP A 234 -7.62 -15.75 -1.02
C ASP A 234 -7.14 -14.36 -0.57
N LEU A 235 -6.70 -13.57 -1.54
CA LEU A 235 -6.15 -12.25 -1.31
C LEU A 235 -6.71 -11.25 -2.32
N TYR A 236 -7.24 -10.14 -1.82
CA TYR A 236 -7.95 -9.12 -2.59
C TYR A 236 -7.24 -7.77 -2.50
N TYR A 237 -6.54 -7.34 -3.55
CA TYR A 237 -6.03 -5.99 -3.64
C TYR A 237 -7.15 -5.03 -3.96
N SER A 238 -7.55 -4.21 -3.00
CA SER A 238 -8.72 -3.36 -3.12
C SER A 238 -8.45 -2.09 -3.93
N ASN A 239 -7.20 -1.64 -4.04
CA ASN A 239 -6.89 -0.33 -4.59
C ASN A 239 -5.98 -0.36 -5.82
N VAL A 240 -6.22 -1.34 -6.69
CA VAL A 240 -5.51 -1.44 -7.97
C VAL A 240 -6.03 -0.36 -8.91
N PHE A 241 -5.10 0.42 -9.46
CA PHE A 241 -5.41 1.49 -10.40
C PHE A 241 -4.21 1.68 -11.32
N PHE A 242 -4.44 1.62 -12.63
CA PHE A 242 -3.41 1.82 -13.65
C PHE A 242 -3.59 3.18 -14.30
N PHE A 243 -2.57 4.02 -14.21
CA PHE A 243 -2.56 5.29 -14.91
C PHE A 243 -2.22 5.08 -16.39
N PRO A 244 -2.72 5.93 -17.30
CA PRO A 244 -2.36 5.85 -18.72
C PRO A 244 -0.84 5.94 -18.96
N GLU A 245 -0.11 6.67 -18.13
CA GLU A 245 1.35 6.78 -18.16
C GLU A 245 2.11 5.52 -17.70
N ASP A 246 1.43 4.58 -17.04
CA ASP A 246 2.03 3.29 -16.64
C ASP A 246 2.10 2.31 -17.82
N VAL A 247 1.36 2.58 -18.89
CA VAL A 247 1.25 1.71 -20.07
C VAL A 247 2.53 1.80 -20.90
N THR A 248 3.17 0.67 -21.15
CA THR A 248 4.38 0.61 -21.98
C THR A 248 4.06 0.92 -23.45
N ALA A 249 5.10 1.16 -24.25
CA ALA A 249 4.94 1.37 -25.69
C ALA A 249 4.31 0.16 -26.41
N GLU A 250 4.43 -1.03 -25.84
CA GLU A 250 3.84 -2.28 -26.34
C GLU A 250 2.39 -2.51 -25.87
N GLY A 251 1.81 -1.60 -25.08
CA GLY A 251 0.40 -1.63 -24.70
C GLY A 251 0.06 -2.51 -23.50
N TYR A 252 1.04 -2.83 -22.64
CA TYR A 252 0.80 -3.55 -21.39
C TYR A 252 1.21 -2.74 -20.17
N VAL A 253 0.72 -3.13 -18.99
CA VAL A 253 1.20 -2.66 -17.69
C VAL A 253 1.76 -3.86 -16.93
N PHE A 254 2.87 -3.65 -16.22
CA PHE A 254 3.42 -4.68 -15.34
C PHE A 254 2.85 -4.53 -13.92
N TYR A 255 2.34 -5.61 -13.34
CA TYR A 255 1.83 -5.62 -11.96
C TYR A 255 2.26 -6.87 -11.18
N ARG A 256 3.00 -6.69 -10.08
CA ARG A 256 3.42 -7.77 -9.19
C ARG A 256 2.28 -8.11 -8.23
N ALA A 257 1.61 -9.22 -8.48
CA ALA A 257 0.63 -9.78 -7.56
C ALA A 257 1.34 -10.54 -6.44
N LYS A 258 0.71 -10.69 -5.28
CA LYS A 258 1.15 -11.61 -4.24
C LYS A 258 0.04 -12.61 -3.90
N THR A 259 0.44 -13.72 -3.31
CA THR A 259 -0.41 -14.70 -2.65
C THR A 259 0.02 -14.86 -1.20
N LEU A 260 -0.86 -15.39 -0.36
CA LEU A 260 -0.59 -15.63 1.05
C LEU A 260 -0.71 -17.12 1.36
N SER A 261 0.31 -17.68 1.99
CA SER A 261 0.24 -19.08 2.43
C SER A 261 -0.69 -19.23 3.64
N VAL A 262 -1.31 -20.41 3.79
CA VAL A 262 -2.10 -20.76 4.98
C VAL A 262 -1.25 -20.73 6.25
N ASP A 263 0.06 -21.00 6.13
CA ASP A 263 0.98 -20.95 7.26
C ASP A 263 1.21 -19.51 7.73
N ASP A 264 1.41 -18.56 6.82
CA ASP A 264 1.55 -17.14 7.16
C ASP A 264 0.22 -16.57 7.70
N TRP A 265 -0.92 -16.96 7.12
CA TRP A 265 -2.25 -16.61 7.65
C TRP A 265 -2.45 -17.03 9.11
N ARG A 266 -1.82 -18.13 9.54
CA ARG A 266 -1.87 -18.59 10.94
C ARG A 266 -0.79 -17.95 11.80
N ALA A 267 0.41 -17.77 11.25
CA ALA A 267 1.56 -17.26 12.00
C ALA A 267 1.40 -15.77 12.35
N ILE A 268 0.92 -14.95 11.40
CA ILE A 268 0.82 -13.49 11.58
C ILE A 268 -0.04 -13.13 12.81
N PRO A 269 -1.30 -13.59 12.96
CA PRO A 269 -2.08 -13.31 14.17
C PRO A 269 -1.37 -13.74 15.46
N ALA A 270 -0.81 -14.95 15.49
CA ALA A 270 -0.11 -15.46 16.67
C ALA A 270 1.08 -14.58 17.07
N THR A 271 1.86 -14.10 16.09
CA THR A 271 2.97 -13.17 16.34
C THR A 271 2.51 -11.76 16.68
N ALA A 272 1.30 -11.37 16.27
CA ALA A 272 0.65 -10.12 16.67
C ALA A 272 0.07 -10.16 18.10
N GLY A 273 0.19 -11.29 18.81
CA GLY A 273 -0.38 -11.49 20.15
C GLY A 273 -1.80 -12.05 20.15
N ASP A 274 -2.35 -12.36 18.99
CA ASP A 274 -3.64 -13.01 18.81
C ASP A 274 -3.46 -14.52 18.60
N PHE A 275 -3.29 -15.23 19.71
CA PHE A 275 -2.96 -16.67 19.70
C PHE A 275 -4.12 -17.57 19.25
N ASP A 276 -5.36 -17.07 19.30
CA ASP A 276 -6.53 -17.80 18.79
C ASP A 276 -6.64 -17.70 17.26
N GLY A 277 -5.96 -16.71 16.67
CA GLY A 277 -5.98 -16.42 15.25
C GLY A 277 -7.24 -15.70 14.81
N ILE A 278 -7.35 -15.44 13.50
CA ILE A 278 -8.55 -14.85 12.93
C ILE A 278 -9.68 -15.89 12.98
N ALA A 279 -10.80 -15.53 13.60
CA ALA A 279 -11.97 -16.40 13.72
C ALA A 279 -12.53 -16.76 12.34
N SER A 280 -13.11 -17.96 12.24
CA SER A 280 -13.71 -18.39 10.98
C SER A 280 -14.85 -17.45 10.56
N GLY A 281 -14.83 -17.06 9.28
CA GLY A 281 -15.75 -16.08 8.70
C GLY A 281 -15.35 -14.63 8.92
N TYR A 282 -14.29 -14.34 9.70
CA TYR A 282 -13.70 -13.01 9.79
C TYR A 282 -12.59 -12.86 8.74
N GLY A 283 -12.27 -11.62 8.38
CA GLY A 283 -11.20 -11.29 7.46
C GLY A 283 -10.12 -10.44 8.12
N ALA A 284 -9.14 -10.04 7.32
CA ALA A 284 -8.11 -9.08 7.69
C ALA A 284 -7.93 -8.03 6.61
N VAL A 285 -7.41 -6.87 7.00
CA VAL A 285 -6.92 -5.83 6.11
C VAL A 285 -5.44 -5.63 6.38
N ALA A 286 -4.60 -5.61 5.35
CA ALA A 286 -3.19 -5.28 5.49
C ALA A 286 -2.72 -4.45 4.30
N GLY A 287 -1.52 -3.90 4.40
CA GLY A 287 -0.91 -3.24 3.25
C GLY A 287 0.29 -2.42 3.65
N GLU A 288 0.67 -1.52 2.76
CA GLU A 288 1.82 -0.64 2.93
C GLU A 288 1.37 0.83 2.94
N ILE A 289 2.20 1.69 3.53
CA ILE A 289 2.05 3.13 3.47
C ILE A 289 3.19 3.74 2.66
N HIS A 290 2.84 4.53 1.66
CA HIS A 290 3.77 5.15 0.72
C HIS A 290 3.49 6.65 0.56
N ASP A 291 4.52 7.38 0.15
CA ASP A 291 4.41 8.79 -0.22
C ASP A 291 3.97 8.97 -1.69
N CYS A 292 3.93 10.23 -2.15
CA CYS A 292 3.53 10.57 -3.52
C CYS A 292 4.49 10.12 -4.62
N ASP A 293 5.73 9.75 -4.28
CA ASP A 293 6.69 9.16 -5.22
C ASP A 293 6.71 7.63 -5.13
N ASN A 294 5.73 7.04 -4.41
CA ASN A 294 5.64 5.60 -4.20
C ASN A 294 6.86 5.02 -3.45
N VAL A 295 7.33 5.76 -2.44
CA VAL A 295 8.35 5.32 -1.48
C VAL A 295 7.70 4.97 -0.15
N LYS A 296 8.06 3.82 0.44
CA LYS A 296 7.57 3.34 1.73
C LYS A 296 7.88 4.33 2.86
N ILE A 297 6.88 4.61 3.69
CA ILE A 297 6.96 5.53 4.83
C ILE A 297 7.07 4.76 6.15
N TYR A 298 8.08 5.09 6.95
CA TYR A 298 8.17 4.66 8.35
C TYR A 298 7.57 5.70 9.31
N ASN A 299 7.17 5.26 10.50
CA ASN A 299 6.48 6.04 11.54
C ASN A 299 5.11 6.62 11.11
N ALA A 300 4.45 6.03 10.12
CA ALA A 300 3.04 6.29 9.84
C ALA A 300 2.15 5.46 10.78
N THR A 301 0.96 5.97 11.08
CA THR A 301 -0.06 5.27 11.86
C THR A 301 -1.30 5.07 11.00
N VAL A 302 -1.95 3.93 11.14
CA VAL A 302 -3.07 3.50 10.29
C VAL A 302 -4.23 3.11 11.18
N GLY A 303 -5.46 3.35 10.71
CA GLY A 303 -6.65 2.79 11.32
C GLY A 303 -7.59 2.19 10.27
N VAL A 304 -8.55 1.40 10.75
CA VAL A 304 -9.61 0.80 9.95
C VAL A 304 -10.96 1.01 10.66
N ASN A 305 -12.02 1.21 9.87
CA ASN A 305 -13.41 1.22 10.33
C ASN A 305 -14.23 0.24 9.48
N PRO A 306 -14.88 -0.80 10.04
CA PRO A 306 -14.99 -1.11 11.47
C PRO A 306 -13.63 -1.39 12.12
N ALA A 307 -13.55 -1.12 13.43
CA ALA A 307 -12.33 -1.33 14.19
C ALA A 307 -11.92 -2.80 14.17
N ALA A 308 -10.62 -3.05 14.04
CA ALA A 308 -10.04 -4.39 14.11
C ALA A 308 -10.00 -4.92 15.54
N GLY A 309 -10.09 -6.24 15.70
CA GLY A 309 -9.85 -6.90 16.99
C GLY A 309 -8.39 -6.78 17.42
N THR A 310 -7.47 -6.94 16.47
CA THR A 310 -6.02 -6.83 16.69
C THR A 310 -5.40 -5.96 15.60
N PHE A 311 -4.53 -5.03 15.98
CA PHE A 311 -3.76 -4.20 15.04
C PHE A 311 -2.26 -4.44 15.23
N ALA A 312 -1.52 -4.54 14.13
CA ALA A 312 -0.10 -4.85 14.15
C ALA A 312 0.70 -4.02 13.12
N TYR A 313 1.95 -3.75 13.49
CA TYR A 313 3.00 -3.25 12.60
C TYR A 313 4.15 -4.25 12.59
N PHE A 314 5.02 -4.18 11.60
CA PHE A 314 5.98 -5.24 11.31
C PHE A 314 7.43 -4.88 11.71
N ASN A 315 8.25 -5.91 11.82
CA ASN A 315 9.64 -5.84 12.28
C ASN A 315 10.60 -5.17 11.27
N GLY A 316 10.18 -4.83 10.05
CA GLY A 316 11.04 -4.25 9.02
C GLY A 316 12.06 -5.21 8.43
N VAL A 317 11.87 -6.52 8.60
CA VAL A 317 12.68 -7.54 7.94
C VAL A 317 11.90 -8.00 6.71
N GLU A 318 12.27 -7.48 5.54
CA GLU A 318 11.59 -7.78 4.25
C GLU A 318 11.44 -9.28 4.01
N ALA A 319 12.44 -10.05 4.46
CA ALA A 319 12.44 -11.50 4.29
C ALA A 319 11.42 -12.24 5.14
N LYS A 320 11.17 -11.72 6.35
CA LYS A 320 10.37 -12.37 7.39
C LYS A 320 9.56 -11.29 8.07
N PRO A 321 8.60 -10.69 7.35
CA PRO A 321 7.78 -9.63 7.89
C PRO A 321 6.85 -10.27 8.91
N TYR A 322 7.27 -10.23 10.17
CA TYR A 322 6.46 -10.63 11.30
C TYR A 322 6.03 -9.38 12.07
N PRO A 323 4.78 -9.36 12.56
CA PRO A 323 4.34 -8.43 13.58
C PRO A 323 5.35 -8.24 14.71
N ASP A 324 5.54 -6.98 15.10
CA ASP A 324 6.27 -6.58 16.30
C ASP A 324 5.30 -5.87 17.24
N THR A 325 4.91 -6.57 18.31
CA THR A 325 3.92 -6.09 19.29
C THR A 325 4.38 -4.86 20.08
N LEU A 326 5.66 -4.50 20.00
CA LEU A 326 6.20 -3.29 20.65
C LEU A 326 6.05 -2.04 19.78
N ARG A 327 5.60 -2.18 18.52
CA ARG A 327 5.45 -1.06 17.61
C ARG A 327 4.03 -0.50 17.64
N SER A 328 3.96 0.82 17.54
CA SER A 328 2.72 1.59 17.39
C SER A 328 2.63 2.32 16.05
N SER A 329 3.58 2.11 15.14
CA SER A 329 3.64 2.75 13.82
C SER A 329 4.48 1.92 12.83
N THR A 330 4.35 2.20 11.54
CA THR A 330 5.09 1.52 10.47
C THR A 330 6.61 1.59 10.66
N ASN A 331 7.31 0.61 10.12
CA ASN A 331 8.78 0.58 9.98
C ASN A 331 9.15 0.98 8.54
N SER A 332 10.41 0.80 8.18
CA SER A 332 10.99 0.86 6.83
C SER A 332 10.24 0.00 5.79
N ASP A 333 9.58 -1.08 6.19
CA ASP A 333 8.72 -1.83 5.27
C ASP A 333 7.39 -1.12 4.94
N GLY A 334 7.01 -0.09 5.72
CA GLY A 334 5.73 0.60 5.60
C GLY A 334 4.51 -0.26 5.97
N LEU A 335 4.71 -1.46 6.52
CA LEU A 335 3.66 -2.48 6.64
C LEU A 335 2.79 -2.30 7.88
N TYR A 336 1.50 -2.60 7.71
CA TYR A 336 0.52 -2.70 8.78
C TYR A 336 -0.46 -3.86 8.52
N ALA A 337 -1.10 -4.34 9.59
CA ALA A 337 -2.19 -5.30 9.51
C ALA A 337 -3.25 -5.02 10.58
N ALA A 338 -4.50 -5.15 10.17
CA ALA A 338 -5.70 -5.01 10.97
C ALA A 338 -6.47 -6.33 10.85
N LEU A 339 -6.47 -7.10 11.93
CA LEU A 339 -6.92 -8.49 11.99
C LEU A 339 -8.28 -8.59 12.68
N GLU A 340 -8.96 -9.71 12.51
CA GLU A 340 -10.24 -10.00 13.17
C GLU A 340 -11.29 -8.92 12.85
N ILE A 341 -11.52 -8.69 11.56
CA ILE A 341 -12.52 -7.73 11.08
C ILE A 341 -13.72 -8.48 10.51
N ALA A 342 -14.92 -8.09 10.92
CA ALA A 342 -16.14 -8.65 10.37
C ALA A 342 -16.26 -8.36 8.86
N PRO A 343 -16.75 -9.31 8.03
CA PRO A 343 -16.92 -9.07 6.61
C PRO A 343 -17.86 -7.91 6.30
N GLY A 344 -17.57 -7.20 5.21
CA GLY A 344 -18.38 -6.07 4.75
C GLY A 344 -17.53 -4.86 4.37
N PRO A 345 -18.19 -3.71 4.08
CA PRO A 345 -17.51 -2.47 3.78
C PRO A 345 -16.59 -2.04 4.92
N ALA A 346 -15.38 -1.63 4.57
CA ALA A 346 -14.40 -1.10 5.50
C ALA A 346 -13.72 0.13 4.89
N ARG A 347 -13.26 1.04 5.74
CA ARG A 347 -12.42 2.17 5.33
C ARG A 347 -11.10 2.12 6.05
N VAL A 348 -10.03 2.30 5.30
CA VAL A 348 -8.66 2.44 5.82
C VAL A 348 -8.25 3.90 5.69
N SER A 349 -7.54 4.45 6.68
CA SER A 349 -6.86 5.74 6.53
C SER A 349 -5.54 5.72 7.30
N ALA A 350 -4.60 6.54 6.84
CA ALA A 350 -3.28 6.67 7.45
C ALA A 350 -2.94 8.14 7.70
N VAL A 351 -2.19 8.39 8.76
CA VAL A 351 -1.64 9.70 9.09
C VAL A 351 -0.16 9.58 9.45
N ALA A 352 0.56 10.69 9.31
CA ALA A 352 1.96 10.80 9.69
C ALA A 352 2.30 12.21 10.19
N LEU A 353 3.36 12.31 10.98
CA LEU A 353 3.98 13.59 11.32
C LEU A 353 5.03 13.95 10.24
N VAL A 354 4.71 14.86 9.34
CA VAL A 354 5.61 15.35 8.29
C VAL A 354 6.18 16.70 8.74
N GLY A 355 7.44 16.70 9.18
CA GLY A 355 7.95 17.84 9.94
C GLY A 355 7.29 17.89 11.32
N ASP A 356 6.60 18.98 11.63
CA ASP A 356 5.80 19.13 12.86
C ASP A 356 4.29 19.02 12.60
N ASP A 357 3.90 18.81 11.34
CA ASP A 357 2.51 18.79 10.93
C ASP A 357 1.95 17.36 10.89
N LEU A 358 0.74 17.20 11.43
CA LEU A 358 -0.03 15.96 11.31
C LEU A 358 -0.77 15.95 9.97
N VAL A 359 -0.38 15.06 9.06
CA VAL A 359 -0.89 15.01 7.68
C VAL A 359 -1.64 13.70 7.45
N ASN A 360 -2.80 13.78 6.77
CA ASN A 360 -3.48 12.59 6.25
C ASN A 360 -2.72 12.10 5.01
N LEU A 361 -2.24 10.85 5.03
CA LEU A 361 -1.50 10.25 3.91
C LEU A 361 -2.41 9.64 2.84
N GLY A 362 -3.71 9.56 3.11
CA GLY A 362 -4.73 9.00 2.24
C GLY A 362 -5.73 8.13 2.99
N TRP A 363 -6.75 7.68 2.26
CA TRP A 363 -7.81 6.81 2.75
C TRP A 363 -8.36 5.94 1.63
N TRP A 364 -8.92 4.76 1.90
CA TRP A 364 -9.53 3.94 0.85
C TRP A 364 -10.77 3.19 1.37
N ASP A 365 -11.82 3.16 0.55
CA ASP A 365 -12.99 2.31 0.76
C ASP A 365 -12.72 0.91 0.19
N ALA A 366 -12.74 -0.09 1.07
CA ALA A 366 -12.50 -1.48 0.77
C ALA A 366 -13.66 -2.37 1.22
N HIS A 367 -13.55 -3.65 0.91
CA HIS A 367 -14.44 -4.67 1.45
C HIS A 367 -13.60 -5.75 2.13
N VAL A 368 -13.98 -6.13 3.34
CA VAL A 368 -13.38 -7.26 4.06
C VAL A 368 -14.12 -8.52 3.64
N PHE A 369 -13.37 -9.46 3.07
CA PHE A 369 -13.90 -10.75 2.65
C PHE A 369 -13.71 -11.79 3.77
N PRO A 370 -14.68 -12.71 3.97
CA PRO A 370 -14.57 -13.74 4.99
C PRO A 370 -13.40 -14.69 4.69
N ASP A 371 -12.66 -15.07 5.73
CA ASP A 371 -11.54 -16.03 5.69
C ASP A 371 -10.41 -15.67 4.70
N ALA A 372 -10.29 -14.38 4.36
CA ALA A 372 -9.39 -13.85 3.34
C ALA A 372 -8.67 -12.56 3.79
N LEU A 373 -7.63 -12.19 3.05
CA LEU A 373 -6.89 -10.94 3.27
C LEU A 373 -7.28 -9.89 2.22
N THR A 374 -7.74 -8.73 2.65
CA THR A 374 -7.90 -7.56 1.78
C THR A 374 -6.65 -6.68 1.88
N VAL A 375 -5.95 -6.49 0.77
CA VAL A 375 -4.77 -5.63 0.69
C VAL A 375 -5.16 -4.21 0.29
N VAL A 376 -4.76 -3.24 1.11
CA VAL A 376 -4.99 -1.81 0.89
C VAL A 376 -3.69 -1.06 1.10
N THR A 377 -3.05 -0.63 0.01
CA THR A 377 -1.77 0.08 0.08
C THR A 377 -1.94 1.58 -0.20
N ILE A 378 -1.81 2.43 0.81
CA ILE A 378 -2.01 3.87 0.65
C ILE A 378 -0.80 4.47 -0.11
N ARG A 379 -1.05 4.97 -1.33
CA ARG A 379 -0.05 5.50 -2.29
C ARG A 379 -0.56 6.79 -2.92
N GLY A 380 -0.47 7.89 -2.18
CA GLY A 380 -0.96 9.19 -2.63
C GLY A 380 -2.46 9.24 -2.93
N THR A 381 -2.90 10.27 -3.66
CA THR A 381 -4.29 10.38 -4.13
C THR A 381 -4.51 9.71 -5.50
N ARG A 382 -5.71 9.17 -5.66
CA ARG A 382 -6.31 8.65 -6.89
C ARG A 382 -7.44 9.58 -7.29
N PRO A 383 -7.82 9.63 -8.57
CA PRO A 383 -8.89 10.54 -9.00
C PRO A 383 -10.22 10.35 -8.26
N THR A 384 -10.51 9.14 -7.78
CA THR A 384 -11.71 8.82 -7.00
C THR A 384 -11.67 9.27 -5.55
N GLN A 385 -10.49 9.66 -5.03
CA GLN A 385 -10.31 10.18 -3.67
C GLN A 385 -10.28 11.71 -3.62
N VAL A 386 -10.36 12.38 -4.78
CA VAL A 386 -10.31 13.84 -4.89
C VAL A 386 -11.74 14.39 -4.83
N PRO A 387 -12.01 15.45 -4.02
CA PRO A 387 -13.29 16.12 -4.04
C PRO A 387 -13.63 16.61 -5.47
N THR A 388 -14.81 16.24 -5.96
CA THR A 388 -15.32 16.86 -7.20
C THR A 388 -15.61 18.34 -6.92
N PRO A 389 -15.10 19.27 -7.75
CA PRO A 389 -15.27 20.72 -7.55
C PRO A 389 -16.72 21.19 -7.65
#